data_AF-A0A3C1F418-F1
#
_entry.id   AF-A0A3C1F418-F1
#
_cell.length_a   1.000
_cell.length_b   1.000
_cell.length_c   1.000
_cell.angle_alpha   90.00
_cell.angle_beta   90.00
_cell.angle_gamma   90.00
#
_symmetry.space_group_name_H-M   'P 1'
#
loop_
_entity.id
_entity.type
_entity.pdbx_description
1 polymer ?
#
loop_
_entity_poly.entity_id
_entity_poly.type
_entity_poly.pdbx_seq_one_letter_code
_entity_poly.pdbx_strand_id
1 'polypeptide(L)'
;MDSGRWRTSAALAITAWWSIVSVAGCSAAARQKIVNLFFDGVNTTPNPPTQRLRKDLQHELEQLKRQAEDDRTEIERLRRQAAGTPETSEASSLPVEGVHTWEEAAALLPKDAGGHVDWDAALASGAIAPRATRSPQQTAPAVFDLDVELATPGRRIFRAGFSHAGHTRWVECQSCHPGLFPLGRQTARPAVTMAAIARRQGCGACHGPVAFGTANACARCHPALPDRIDWQPREAPRVPLERLHRWEEAQLMLPASDGSPEWTKALVERRIAPRAGMDPDTSALPIFASDVVRVPEGMEELTVVFPHAPHAAWLTCESCHPHPFQMKAGATPMSMDQVTNGELCGRWHGSVSFPVSACARCHPAMEVSP
;
A
#
# COMPACT_ATOMS: atom_id res chain seq x y z
N MET A 1 69.08 21.81 -20.82
CA MET A 1 69.91 20.69 -21.29
C MET A 1 69.94 19.67 -20.18
N ASP A 2 69.45 18.46 -20.48
CA ASP A 2 69.65 17.13 -19.85
C ASP A 2 69.91 17.03 -18.33
N SER A 3 69.34 16.10 -17.55
CA SER A 3 68.83 14.74 -17.79
C SER A 3 68.19 14.30 -16.44
N GLY A 4 67.16 13.44 -16.35
CA GLY A 4 67.30 12.00 -16.45
C GLY A 4 66.42 11.25 -15.42
N ARG A 5 65.39 10.54 -15.93
CA ARG A 5 64.89 9.19 -15.58
C ARG A 5 64.89 8.71 -14.11
N TRP A 6 63.71 8.55 -13.51
CA TRP A 6 63.37 7.52 -12.49
C TRP A 6 61.99 6.92 -12.87
N ARG A 7 61.97 5.82 -13.65
CA ARG A 7 61.78 4.42 -13.22
C ARG A 7 60.46 4.14 -12.46
N THR A 8 59.47 3.71 -13.25
CA THR A 8 58.51 2.61 -13.01
C THR A 8 58.69 1.82 -11.72
N SER A 9 57.65 1.77 -10.86
CA SER A 9 57.21 0.61 -10.06
C SER A 9 56.00 0.99 -9.19
N ALA A 10 54.79 0.92 -9.74
CA ALA A 10 53.54 1.03 -8.97
C ALA A 10 52.46 0.16 -9.61
N ALA A 11 52.77 -1.11 -9.78
CA ALA A 11 51.80 -2.14 -10.14
C ALA A 11 52.29 -3.44 -9.50
N LEU A 12 51.76 -3.76 -8.30
CA LEU A 12 51.74 -5.06 -7.60
C LEU A 12 51.73 -4.84 -6.06
N ALA A 13 50.64 -4.27 -5.53
CA ALA A 13 50.39 -4.31 -4.08
C ALA A 13 48.90 -4.25 -3.68
N ILE A 14 47.96 -4.44 -4.62
CA ILE A 14 46.51 -4.36 -4.33
C ILE A 14 45.79 -5.71 -4.54
N THR A 15 46.44 -6.72 -5.14
CA THR A 15 45.79 -8.00 -5.47
C THR A 15 45.93 -9.10 -4.41
N ALA A 16 46.55 -8.84 -3.25
CA ALA A 16 46.74 -9.86 -2.20
C ALA A 16 45.87 -9.69 -0.94
N TRP A 17 45.07 -8.63 -0.83
CA TRP A 17 44.24 -8.37 0.36
C TRP A 17 42.74 -8.67 0.19
N TRP A 18 42.31 -9.08 -1.01
CA TRP A 18 40.92 -9.44 -1.30
C TRP A 18 40.64 -10.96 -1.31
N SER A 19 41.63 -11.78 -0.93
CA SER A 19 41.50 -13.25 -0.97
C SER A 19 41.51 -13.93 0.41
N ILE A 20 41.51 -13.17 1.52
CA ILE A 20 41.54 -13.75 2.89
C ILE A 20 40.22 -13.58 3.67
N VAL A 21 39.25 -12.79 3.19
CA VAL A 21 37.95 -12.64 3.90
C VAL A 21 36.95 -13.76 3.56
N SER A 22 37.22 -14.60 2.56
CA SER A 22 36.25 -15.58 2.05
C SER A 22 36.20 -16.94 2.77
N VAL A 23 36.89 -17.14 3.91
CA VAL A 23 36.92 -18.47 4.58
C VAL A 23 36.60 -18.46 6.09
N ALA A 24 36.41 -17.31 6.74
CA ALA A 24 35.90 -17.29 8.13
C ALA A 24 34.37 -17.23 8.18
N GLY A 25 33.73 -18.18 7.48
CA GLY A 25 32.29 -18.39 7.58
C GLY A 25 31.90 -18.88 8.98
N CYS A 26 31.00 -18.15 9.62
CA CYS A 26 30.07 -18.63 10.63
C CYS A 26 30.64 -19.34 11.88
N SER A 27 31.60 -18.76 12.59
CA SER A 27 31.80 -19.17 13.99
C SER A 27 30.65 -18.64 14.86
N ALA A 28 30.22 -19.42 15.86
CA ALA A 28 29.17 -18.97 16.79
C ALA A 28 29.53 -17.63 17.45
N ALA A 29 30.81 -17.38 17.70
CA ALA A 29 31.33 -16.13 18.22
C ALA A 29 31.16 -14.94 17.24
N ALA A 30 31.28 -15.16 15.92
CA ALA A 30 31.03 -14.12 14.92
C ALA A 30 29.53 -13.80 14.81
N ARG A 31 28.65 -14.82 14.93
CA ARG A 31 27.19 -14.62 15.01
C ARG A 31 26.78 -13.85 16.27
N GLN A 32 27.33 -14.18 17.44
CA GLN A 32 27.02 -13.48 18.70
C GLN A 32 27.43 -12.01 18.65
N LYS A 33 28.60 -11.71 18.05
CA LYS A 33 29.07 -10.33 17.86
C LYS A 33 28.15 -9.53 16.92
N ILE A 34 27.62 -10.16 15.88
CA ILE A 34 26.68 -9.51 14.96
C ILE A 34 25.36 -9.25 15.70
N VAL A 35 24.77 -10.21 16.39
CA VAL A 35 23.49 -10.03 17.12
C VAL A 35 23.60 -8.89 18.15
N ASN A 36 24.69 -8.83 18.91
CA ASN A 36 24.92 -7.74 19.88
C ASN A 36 25.16 -6.38 19.22
N LEU A 37 25.54 -6.32 17.94
CA LEU A 37 25.69 -5.07 17.19
C LEU A 37 24.34 -4.48 16.73
N PHE A 38 23.28 -5.28 16.73
CA PHE A 38 21.95 -4.89 16.25
C PHE A 38 20.91 -4.77 17.38
N PHE A 39 21.11 -5.44 18.51
CA PHE A 39 20.17 -5.46 19.64
C PHE A 39 20.89 -5.16 20.97
N ASP A 40 21.06 -3.88 21.31
CA ASP A 40 21.60 -3.48 22.60
C ASP A 40 20.61 -3.77 23.74
N GLY A 41 21.08 -4.43 24.80
CA GLY A 41 20.33 -4.67 26.05
C GLY A 41 19.68 -6.04 26.21
N VAL A 42 19.82 -6.96 25.24
CA VAL A 42 19.34 -8.34 25.41
C VAL A 42 20.51 -9.20 25.92
N ASN A 43 20.47 -9.61 27.20
CA ASN A 43 21.35 -10.66 27.72
C ASN A 43 21.05 -11.98 26.99
N THR A 44 21.74 -12.25 25.89
CA THR A 44 21.53 -13.43 25.02
C THR A 44 22.58 -14.52 25.23
N THR A 45 22.87 -14.86 26.47
CA THR A 45 23.24 -16.25 26.77
C THR A 45 22.01 -16.96 27.33
N PRO A 46 21.10 -17.49 26.47
CA PRO A 46 20.21 -18.53 26.94
C PRO A 46 21.09 -19.65 27.48
N ASN A 47 20.73 -20.21 28.64
CA ASN A 47 21.35 -21.44 29.12
C ASN A 47 21.36 -22.44 27.96
N PRO A 48 22.50 -23.11 27.66
CA PRO A 48 22.56 -24.04 26.55
C PRO A 48 21.42 -25.05 26.68
N PRO A 49 20.69 -25.35 25.59
CA PRO A 49 19.56 -26.25 25.64
C PRO A 49 20.00 -27.57 26.26
N THR A 50 19.18 -28.09 27.17
CA THR A 50 19.45 -29.34 27.89
C THR A 50 19.78 -30.43 26.88
N GLN A 51 20.62 -31.40 27.28
CA GLN A 51 21.06 -32.47 26.38
C GLN A 51 19.88 -33.22 25.73
N ARG A 52 18.74 -33.30 26.44
CA ARG A 52 17.49 -33.86 25.95
C ARG A 52 16.90 -33.02 24.81
N LEU A 53 16.70 -31.72 25.01
CA LEU A 53 16.16 -30.82 23.98
C LEU A 53 17.04 -30.81 22.71
N ARG A 54 18.37 -30.92 22.86
CA ARG A 54 19.29 -31.01 21.71
C ARG A 54 19.09 -32.30 20.90
N LYS A 55 18.88 -33.44 21.57
CA LYS A 55 18.60 -34.71 20.90
C LYS A 55 17.23 -34.73 20.24
N ASP A 56 16.24 -34.12 20.88
CA ASP A 56 14.87 -34.03 20.35
C ASP A 56 14.86 -33.17 19.06
N LEU A 57 15.51 -32.00 19.09
CA LEU A 57 15.67 -31.14 17.90
C LEU A 57 16.48 -31.81 16.78
N GLN A 58 17.48 -32.63 17.11
CA GLN A 58 18.23 -33.40 16.11
C GLN A 58 17.36 -34.48 15.47
N HIS A 59 16.51 -35.15 16.25
CA HIS A 59 15.55 -36.12 15.73
C HIS A 59 14.51 -35.46 14.82
N GLU A 60 13.97 -34.32 15.24
CA GLU A 60 13.00 -33.55 14.48
C GLU A 60 13.59 -33.04 13.15
N LEU A 61 14.81 -32.52 13.16
CA LEU A 61 15.52 -32.11 11.95
C LEU A 61 15.70 -33.28 10.98
N GLU A 62 16.03 -34.46 11.50
CA GLU A 62 16.26 -35.65 10.68
C GLU A 62 14.95 -36.22 10.11
N GLN A 63 13.84 -36.12 10.86
CA GLN A 63 12.50 -36.42 10.35
C GLN A 63 12.08 -35.45 9.24
N LEU A 64 12.30 -34.15 9.43
CA LEU A 64 11.97 -33.13 8.43
C LEU A 64 12.79 -33.29 7.14
N LYS A 65 14.06 -33.69 7.24
CA LYS A 65 14.89 -33.99 6.06
C LYS A 65 14.34 -35.17 5.26
N ARG A 66 13.94 -36.25 5.94
CA ARG A 66 13.31 -37.41 5.28
C ARG A 66 12.02 -37.01 4.59
N GLN A 67 11.16 -36.25 5.27
CA GLN A 67 9.92 -35.74 4.69
C GLN A 67 10.18 -34.91 3.43
N ALA A 68 11.18 -34.01 3.46
CA ALA A 68 11.52 -33.18 2.30
C ALA A 68 12.07 -33.99 1.12
N GLU A 69 12.78 -35.09 1.36
CA GLU A 69 13.24 -35.99 0.30
C GLU A 69 12.09 -36.80 -0.31
N ASP A 70 11.16 -37.28 0.52
CA ASP A 70 9.95 -37.97 0.07
C ASP A 70 9.07 -37.04 -0.77
N ASP A 71 8.83 -35.81 -0.29
CA ASP A 71 8.06 -34.79 -1.02
C ASP A 71 8.73 -34.41 -2.34
N ARG A 72 10.06 -34.28 -2.37
CA ARG A 72 10.81 -34.01 -3.61
C ARG A 72 10.64 -35.13 -4.63
N THR A 73 10.68 -36.38 -4.15
CA THR A 73 10.52 -37.56 -5.00
C THR A 73 9.10 -37.66 -5.54
N GLU A 74 8.09 -37.33 -4.73
CA GLU A 74 6.69 -37.27 -5.17
C GLU A 74 6.45 -36.15 -6.19
N ILE A 75 7.03 -34.96 -5.98
CA ILE A 75 6.99 -33.86 -6.94
C ILE A 75 7.62 -34.27 -8.28
N GLU A 76 8.77 -34.97 -8.25
CA GLU A 76 9.39 -35.50 -9.47
C GLU A 76 8.50 -36.54 -10.16
N ARG A 77 7.83 -37.41 -9.41
CA ARG A 77 6.87 -38.38 -9.95
C ARG A 77 5.70 -37.68 -10.63
N LEU A 78 5.09 -36.69 -9.98
CA LEU A 78 3.99 -35.88 -10.52
C LEU A 78 4.43 -35.10 -11.78
N ARG A 79 5.65 -34.56 -11.78
CA ARG A 79 6.22 -33.89 -12.98
C ARG A 79 6.42 -34.85 -14.14
N ARG A 80 6.88 -36.09 -13.90
CA ARG A 80 7.01 -37.11 -14.95
C ARG A 80 5.65 -37.57 -15.48
N GLN A 81 4.64 -37.63 -14.61
CA GLN A 81 3.26 -37.89 -15.02
C GLN A 81 2.70 -36.75 -15.89
N ALA A 82 2.98 -35.50 -15.54
CA ALA A 82 2.60 -34.33 -16.36
C ALA A 82 3.35 -34.27 -17.71
N ALA A 83 4.63 -34.65 -17.72
CA ALA A 83 5.48 -34.69 -18.92
C ALA A 83 5.16 -35.85 -19.89
N GLY A 84 4.26 -36.78 -19.52
CA GLY A 84 3.73 -37.82 -20.41
C GLY A 84 2.69 -37.32 -21.42
N THR A 85 2.29 -36.05 -21.32
CA THR A 85 1.45 -35.35 -22.30
C THR A 85 2.37 -34.60 -23.26
N PRO A 86 2.35 -34.85 -24.58
CA PRO A 86 3.28 -34.19 -25.49
C PRO A 86 2.97 -32.69 -25.56
N GLU A 87 3.86 -31.85 -25.03
CA GLU A 87 3.86 -30.42 -25.28
C GLU A 87 4.29 -30.16 -26.72
N THR A 88 3.32 -29.93 -27.60
CA THR A 88 3.57 -29.20 -28.83
C THR A 88 3.87 -27.75 -28.48
N SER A 89 5.06 -27.30 -28.86
CA SER A 89 5.43 -25.88 -28.97
C SER A 89 4.47 -25.19 -29.96
N GLU A 90 3.32 -24.74 -29.46
CA GLU A 90 2.47 -23.77 -30.14
C GLU A 90 2.79 -22.37 -29.63
N ALA A 91 2.89 -21.42 -30.56
CA ALA A 91 2.93 -20.00 -30.26
C ALA A 91 1.79 -19.66 -29.29
N SER A 92 2.10 -18.88 -28.24
CA SER A 92 1.17 -18.49 -27.18
C SER A 92 -0.22 -18.16 -27.73
N SER A 93 -1.20 -18.99 -27.42
CA SER A 93 -2.60 -18.88 -27.85
C SER A 93 -3.41 -17.91 -26.97
N LEU A 94 -2.73 -17.05 -26.21
CA LEU A 94 -3.38 -16.13 -25.29
C LEU A 94 -4.09 -15.00 -26.06
N PRO A 95 -5.41 -14.81 -25.87
CA PRO A 95 -6.16 -13.77 -26.58
C PRO A 95 -5.58 -12.36 -26.44
N VAL A 96 -4.95 -12.06 -25.29
CA VAL A 96 -4.33 -10.77 -25.01
C VAL A 96 -3.05 -10.51 -25.81
N GLU A 97 -2.38 -11.54 -26.33
CA GLU A 97 -1.17 -11.36 -27.15
C GLU A 97 -1.50 -11.00 -28.61
N GLY A 98 -2.76 -11.19 -29.03
CA GLY A 98 -3.23 -10.90 -30.38
C GLY A 98 -3.71 -9.46 -30.61
N VAL A 99 -3.80 -8.64 -29.56
CA VAL A 99 -4.28 -7.25 -29.65
C VAL A 99 -3.11 -6.26 -29.74
N HIS A 100 -3.34 -5.11 -30.36
CA HIS A 100 -2.28 -4.14 -30.65
C HIS A 100 -2.38 -2.85 -29.85
N THR A 101 -3.47 -2.66 -29.11
CA THR A 101 -3.69 -1.49 -28.25
C THR A 101 -3.78 -1.90 -26.79
N TRP A 102 -3.44 -0.96 -25.91
CA TRP A 102 -3.55 -1.18 -24.46
C TRP A 102 -5.01 -1.32 -24.03
N GLU A 103 -5.91 -0.56 -24.65
CA GLU A 103 -7.35 -0.55 -24.34
C GLU A 103 -7.97 -1.92 -24.60
N GLU A 104 -7.67 -2.53 -25.75
CA GLU A 104 -8.10 -3.89 -26.09
C GLU A 104 -7.48 -4.94 -25.14
N ALA A 105 -6.19 -4.81 -24.83
CA ALA A 105 -5.53 -5.73 -23.91
C ALA A 105 -6.14 -5.65 -22.51
N ALA A 106 -6.34 -4.44 -22.00
CA ALA A 106 -6.94 -4.21 -20.70
C ALA A 106 -8.37 -4.75 -20.64
N ALA A 107 -9.15 -4.68 -21.71
CA ALA A 107 -10.51 -5.21 -21.74
C ALA A 107 -10.57 -6.75 -21.61
N LEU A 108 -9.52 -7.46 -22.04
CA LEU A 108 -9.44 -8.93 -21.99
C LEU A 108 -8.92 -9.46 -20.64
N LEU A 109 -8.35 -8.61 -19.80
CA LEU A 109 -7.72 -9.02 -18.54
C LEU A 109 -8.69 -8.98 -17.35
N PRO A 110 -8.52 -9.88 -16.36
CA PRO A 110 -9.27 -9.85 -15.10
C PRO A 110 -9.23 -8.48 -14.45
N LYS A 111 -10.35 -8.07 -13.83
CA LYS A 111 -10.48 -6.79 -13.16
C LYS A 111 -10.57 -6.94 -11.65
N ASP A 112 -9.95 -6.02 -10.93
CA ASP A 112 -10.14 -5.88 -9.49
C ASP A 112 -11.48 -5.20 -9.17
N ALA A 113 -11.84 -5.13 -7.88
CA ALA A 113 -13.06 -4.47 -7.43
C ALA A 113 -13.13 -2.97 -7.80
N GLY A 114 -11.98 -2.35 -8.06
CA GLY A 114 -11.87 -0.96 -8.52
C GLY A 114 -11.90 -0.82 -10.05
N GLY A 115 -12.11 -1.90 -10.81
CA GLY A 115 -12.16 -1.89 -12.27
C GLY A 115 -10.80 -1.84 -12.98
N HIS A 116 -9.68 -1.93 -12.23
CA HIS A 116 -8.33 -1.95 -12.82
C HIS A 116 -7.93 -3.37 -13.18
N VAL A 117 -6.91 -3.53 -14.03
CA VAL A 117 -6.35 -4.85 -14.33
C VAL A 117 -5.80 -5.48 -13.04
N ASP A 118 -6.29 -6.67 -12.72
CA ASP A 118 -5.77 -7.50 -11.64
C ASP A 118 -4.64 -8.38 -12.19
N TRP A 119 -3.41 -7.90 -12.04
CA TRP A 119 -2.20 -8.58 -12.52
C TRP A 119 -1.96 -9.93 -11.84
N ASP A 120 -2.30 -10.05 -10.56
CA ASP A 120 -2.14 -11.32 -9.83
C ASP A 120 -3.15 -12.36 -10.34
N ALA A 121 -4.40 -11.95 -10.54
CA ALA A 121 -5.41 -12.83 -11.14
C ALA A 121 -5.07 -13.17 -12.60
N ALA A 122 -4.53 -12.23 -13.37
CA ALA A 122 -4.08 -12.48 -14.74
C ALA A 122 -2.95 -13.51 -14.81
N LEU A 123 -1.97 -13.43 -13.91
CA LEU A 123 -0.90 -14.43 -13.79
C LEU A 123 -1.43 -15.78 -13.31
N ALA A 124 -2.27 -15.79 -12.27
CA ALA A 124 -2.79 -17.01 -11.67
C ALA A 124 -3.73 -17.79 -12.61
N SER A 125 -4.50 -17.07 -13.44
CA SER A 125 -5.38 -17.67 -14.45
C SER A 125 -4.66 -18.06 -15.74
N GLY A 126 -3.40 -17.66 -15.90
CA GLY A 126 -2.67 -17.82 -17.16
C GLY A 126 -3.17 -16.90 -18.28
N ALA A 127 -3.96 -15.87 -17.98
CA ALA A 127 -4.40 -14.88 -18.97
C ALA A 127 -3.22 -14.11 -19.58
N ILE A 128 -2.10 -14.03 -18.87
CA ILE A 128 -0.80 -13.55 -19.37
C ILE A 128 0.29 -14.58 -19.05
N ALA A 129 1.24 -14.72 -19.96
CA ALA A 129 2.47 -15.49 -19.76
C ALA A 129 3.70 -14.59 -19.98
N PRO A 130 3.99 -13.67 -19.06
CA PRO A 130 5.09 -12.76 -19.26
C PRO A 130 6.42 -13.49 -19.31
N ARG A 131 7.28 -13.07 -20.23
CA ARG A 131 8.66 -13.56 -20.28
C ARG A 131 9.39 -13.16 -19.02
N ALA A 132 10.08 -14.13 -18.42
CA ALA A 132 10.91 -13.97 -17.23
C ALA A 132 11.97 -12.87 -17.39
N THR A 133 12.59 -12.79 -18.57
CA THR A 133 13.61 -11.79 -18.87
C THR A 133 13.53 -11.42 -20.36
N ARG A 134 14.31 -10.42 -20.77
CA ARG A 134 14.48 -10.07 -22.19
C ARG A 134 15.21 -11.16 -22.98
N SER A 135 15.95 -12.05 -22.31
CA SER A 135 16.65 -13.18 -22.93
C SER A 135 15.85 -14.47 -22.74
N PRO A 136 15.53 -15.21 -23.82
CA PRO A 136 14.80 -16.47 -23.73
C PRO A 136 15.50 -17.55 -22.89
N GLN A 137 16.78 -17.38 -22.57
CA GLN A 137 17.63 -18.39 -21.93
C GLN A 137 17.79 -18.21 -20.41
N GLN A 138 17.29 -17.12 -19.82
CA GLN A 138 17.35 -16.93 -18.38
C GLN A 138 16.10 -17.49 -17.69
N THR A 139 16.35 -18.26 -16.64
CA THR A 139 15.32 -18.85 -15.77
C THR A 139 14.48 -17.79 -15.08
N ALA A 140 13.19 -18.07 -14.89
CA ALA A 140 12.26 -17.21 -14.16
C ALA A 140 12.81 -16.77 -12.79
N PRO A 141 12.63 -15.50 -12.39
CA PRO A 141 13.00 -15.06 -11.06
C PRO A 141 12.26 -15.91 -10.03
N ALA A 142 12.98 -16.36 -8.99
CA ALA A 142 12.36 -17.07 -7.89
C ALA A 142 11.41 -16.11 -7.17
N VAL A 143 10.16 -16.55 -6.96
CA VAL A 143 9.20 -15.84 -6.12
C VAL A 143 9.79 -15.76 -4.72
N PHE A 144 9.97 -14.54 -4.22
CA PHE A 144 10.49 -14.28 -2.89
C PHE A 144 9.31 -14.01 -1.96
N ASP A 145 9.06 -14.93 -1.03
CA ASP A 145 7.94 -14.84 -0.09
C ASP A 145 8.38 -14.23 1.23
N LEU A 146 8.32 -12.90 1.28
CA LEU A 146 8.55 -12.12 2.49
C LEU A 146 7.60 -10.91 2.50
N ASP A 147 6.84 -10.78 3.56
CA ASP A 147 6.03 -9.60 3.79
C ASP A 147 6.75 -8.58 4.67
N VAL A 148 6.62 -7.31 4.30
CA VAL A 148 7.15 -6.17 5.06
C VAL A 148 5.99 -5.35 5.56
N GLU A 149 5.93 -5.17 6.87
CA GLU A 149 5.00 -4.23 7.49
C GLU A 149 5.66 -2.85 7.64
N LEU A 150 4.99 -1.83 7.08
CA LEU A 150 5.30 -0.42 7.27
C LEU A 150 4.31 0.13 8.31
N ALA A 151 4.74 0.20 9.57
CA ALA A 151 3.95 0.73 10.66
C ALA A 151 4.61 1.97 11.29
N THR A 152 3.78 2.96 11.63
CA THR A 152 4.20 4.08 12.49
C THR A 152 3.73 3.81 13.93
N PRO A 153 4.61 3.93 14.94
CA PRO A 153 4.22 3.78 16.34
C PRO A 153 2.99 4.64 16.69
N GLY A 154 2.01 4.05 17.37
CA GLY A 154 0.76 4.74 17.76
C GLY A 154 -0.30 4.88 16.66
N ARG A 155 -0.09 4.33 15.45
CA ARG A 155 -1.02 4.46 14.30
C ARG A 155 -1.36 3.12 13.65
N ARG A 156 -1.80 2.14 14.46
CA ARG A 156 -1.99 0.74 14.04
C ARG A 156 -3.04 0.54 12.93
N ILE A 157 -4.04 1.43 12.81
CA ILE A 157 -5.06 1.37 11.74
C ILE A 157 -4.51 1.76 10.37
N PHE A 158 -3.38 2.47 10.31
CA PHE A 158 -2.73 2.89 9.08
C PHE A 158 -1.45 2.09 8.79
N ARG A 159 -1.26 0.92 9.43
CA ARG A 159 -0.18 0.01 9.04
C ARG A 159 -0.36 -0.35 7.57
N ALA A 160 0.72 -0.38 6.80
CA ALA A 160 0.70 -0.85 5.42
C ALA A 160 1.47 -2.17 5.32
N GLY A 161 0.93 -3.13 4.58
CA GLY A 161 1.61 -4.36 4.20
C GLY A 161 2.20 -4.25 2.79
N PHE A 162 3.37 -4.84 2.59
CA PHE A 162 3.99 -5.02 1.29
C PHE A 162 4.39 -6.49 1.14
N SER A 163 3.90 -7.17 0.11
CA SER A 163 4.23 -8.58 -0.14
C SER A 163 5.22 -8.72 -1.28
N HIS A 164 6.41 -9.29 -1.01
CA HIS A 164 7.35 -9.59 -2.07
C HIS A 164 6.82 -10.69 -3.00
N ALA A 165 6.02 -11.63 -2.51
CA ALA A 165 5.53 -12.72 -3.36
C ALA A 165 4.68 -12.20 -4.51
N GLY A 166 3.76 -11.26 -4.22
CA GLY A 166 2.95 -10.61 -5.26
C GLY A 166 3.77 -9.80 -6.26
N HIS A 167 4.86 -9.16 -5.83
CA HIS A 167 5.68 -8.34 -6.71
C HIS A 167 6.71 -9.16 -7.51
N THR A 168 7.31 -10.18 -6.91
CA THR A 168 8.42 -10.96 -7.50
C THR A 168 7.97 -12.10 -8.41
N ARG A 169 6.66 -12.31 -8.56
CA ARG A 169 6.09 -13.18 -9.61
C ARG A 169 6.46 -12.72 -11.01
N TRP A 170 6.58 -11.41 -11.22
CA TRP A 170 6.89 -10.84 -12.54
C TRP A 170 7.96 -9.74 -12.48
N VAL A 171 8.13 -9.06 -11.36
CA VAL A 171 9.09 -7.95 -11.23
C VAL A 171 10.40 -8.44 -10.60
N GLU A 172 11.53 -8.14 -11.25
CA GLU A 172 12.86 -8.53 -10.74
C GLU A 172 13.33 -7.64 -9.58
N CYS A 173 14.19 -8.17 -8.71
CA CYS A 173 14.71 -7.45 -7.54
C CYS A 173 15.33 -6.08 -7.90
N GLN A 174 15.98 -5.98 -9.06
CA GLN A 174 16.67 -4.78 -9.53
C GLN A 174 15.72 -3.64 -9.93
N SER A 175 14.45 -3.96 -10.20
CA SER A 175 13.43 -2.94 -10.48
C SER A 175 13.12 -2.10 -9.23
N CYS A 176 13.37 -2.64 -8.05
CA CYS A 176 13.13 -1.96 -6.77
C CYS A 176 14.43 -1.62 -6.04
N HIS A 177 15.39 -2.54 -6.02
CA HIS A 177 16.61 -2.45 -5.22
C HIS A 177 17.86 -2.22 -6.08
N PRO A 178 18.80 -1.36 -5.64
CA PRO A 178 18.72 -0.48 -4.48
C PRO A 178 17.98 0.85 -4.78
N GLY A 179 17.44 1.02 -5.99
CA GLY A 179 16.95 2.31 -6.49
C GLY A 179 15.78 2.92 -5.70
N LEU A 180 14.59 2.31 -5.80
CA LEU A 180 13.38 2.78 -5.11
C LEU A 180 13.46 2.51 -3.61
N PHE A 181 14.00 1.35 -3.26
CA PHE A 181 14.17 0.90 -1.89
C PHE A 181 15.61 0.44 -1.72
N PRO A 182 16.46 1.16 -0.98
CA PRO A 182 17.82 0.70 -0.76
C PRO A 182 17.88 -0.43 0.27
N LEU A 183 18.78 -1.40 0.04
CA LEU A 183 19.05 -2.50 0.95
C LEU A 183 20.17 -2.12 1.94
N GLY A 184 19.92 -2.24 3.25
CA GLY A 184 20.94 -2.06 4.30
C GLY A 184 20.57 -1.12 5.45
N ARG A 185 21.43 -1.05 6.48
CA ARG A 185 21.30 -0.13 7.62
C ARG A 185 21.67 1.28 7.15
N GLN A 186 20.67 2.06 6.75
CA GLN A 186 20.86 3.46 6.37
C GLN A 186 20.70 4.39 7.58
N THR A 187 21.42 5.52 7.55
CA THR A 187 21.25 6.61 8.52
C THR A 187 19.90 7.32 8.37
N ALA A 188 19.30 7.29 7.18
CA ALA A 188 17.95 7.76 6.91
C ALA A 188 17.29 6.88 5.83
N ARG A 189 16.10 6.33 6.13
CA ARG A 189 15.27 5.60 5.15
C ARG A 189 14.42 6.60 4.36
N PRO A 190 14.14 6.38 3.07
CA PRO A 190 13.19 7.20 2.33
C PRO A 190 11.83 7.22 3.06
N ALA A 191 11.28 8.40 3.29
CA ALA A 191 9.96 8.52 3.91
C ALA A 191 8.89 8.03 2.93
N VAL A 192 8.34 6.84 3.17
CA VAL A 192 7.18 6.34 2.44
C VAL A 192 5.95 7.07 2.97
N THR A 193 5.54 8.11 2.25
CA THR A 193 4.34 8.90 2.57
C THR A 193 3.42 8.89 1.36
N MET A 194 2.11 9.00 1.59
CA MET A 194 1.15 9.11 0.48
C MET A 194 1.42 10.35 -0.40
N ALA A 195 1.97 11.43 0.17
CA ALA A 195 2.41 12.59 -0.61
C ALA A 195 3.59 12.27 -1.55
N ALA A 196 4.56 11.47 -1.09
CA ALA A 196 5.66 10.99 -1.94
C ALA A 196 5.16 10.03 -3.02
N ILE A 197 4.24 9.14 -2.66
CA ILE A 197 3.58 8.20 -3.58
C ILE A 197 2.81 8.95 -4.68
N ALA A 198 2.03 9.97 -4.33
CA ALA A 198 1.34 10.82 -5.30
C ALA A 198 2.31 11.54 -6.25
N ARG A 199 3.55 11.79 -5.82
CA ARG A 199 4.65 12.34 -6.64
C ARG A 199 5.47 11.26 -7.37
N ARG A 200 4.92 10.06 -7.53
CA ARG A 200 5.54 8.91 -8.21
C ARG A 200 6.83 8.39 -7.56
N GLN A 201 6.98 8.58 -6.25
CA GLN A 201 8.13 8.05 -5.48
C GLN A 201 7.75 6.76 -4.74
N GLY A 202 8.72 5.86 -4.55
CA GLY A 202 8.49 4.58 -3.86
C GLY A 202 7.40 3.76 -4.53
N CYS A 203 6.34 3.41 -3.80
CA CYS A 203 5.19 2.66 -4.32
C CYS A 203 4.53 3.36 -5.54
N GLY A 204 4.53 4.70 -5.56
CA GLY A 204 3.93 5.48 -6.64
C GLY A 204 4.71 5.44 -7.96
N ALA A 205 5.92 4.88 -7.97
CA ALA A 205 6.65 4.64 -9.22
C ALA A 205 5.89 3.66 -10.14
N CYS A 206 5.10 2.76 -9.55
CA CYS A 206 4.33 1.75 -10.28
C CYS A 206 2.81 1.86 -10.06
N HIS A 207 2.36 2.07 -8.82
CA HIS A 207 0.92 2.18 -8.50
C HIS A 207 0.34 3.53 -8.97
N GLY A 208 -0.48 3.47 -10.01
CA GLY A 208 -0.98 4.60 -10.80
C GLY A 208 -0.61 4.47 -12.29
N PRO A 209 0.69 4.54 -12.66
CA PRO A 209 1.10 4.44 -14.07
C PRO A 209 0.94 3.06 -14.71
N VAL A 210 1.22 1.99 -13.96
CA VAL A 210 1.26 0.60 -14.50
C VAL A 210 0.49 -0.40 -13.65
N ALA A 211 0.18 -0.07 -12.41
CA ALA A 211 -0.66 -0.84 -11.51
C ALA A 211 -1.81 0.04 -10.98
N PHE A 212 -2.72 -0.56 -10.20
CA PHE A 212 -3.85 0.13 -9.60
C PHE A 212 -3.44 1.45 -8.91
N GLY A 213 -4.31 2.45 -8.98
CA GLY A 213 -4.05 3.77 -8.40
C GLY A 213 -4.08 3.78 -6.87
N THR A 214 -3.24 4.61 -6.25
CA THR A 214 -3.14 4.73 -4.78
C THR A 214 -4.12 5.73 -4.17
N ALA A 215 -4.88 6.44 -5.00
CA ALA A 215 -5.88 7.42 -4.58
C ALA A 215 -7.05 6.80 -3.82
N ASN A 216 -7.45 5.60 -4.27
CA ASN A 216 -8.77 5.03 -3.98
C ASN A 216 -8.70 3.57 -3.53
N ALA A 217 -7.52 2.95 -3.57
CA ALA A 217 -7.30 1.54 -3.23
C ALA A 217 -6.55 1.39 -1.89
N CYS A 218 -6.91 2.21 -0.90
CA CYS A 218 -6.18 2.35 0.36
C CYS A 218 -6.03 1.01 1.10
N ALA A 219 -7.13 0.25 1.17
CA ALA A 219 -7.19 -1.00 1.92
C ALA A 219 -6.33 -2.13 1.30
N ARG A 220 -6.00 -2.04 0.01
CA ARG A 220 -5.06 -2.96 -0.66
C ARG A 220 -3.65 -2.92 -0.05
N CYS A 221 -3.25 -1.79 0.51
CA CYS A 221 -2.00 -1.67 1.26
C CYS A 221 -2.25 -1.61 2.76
N HIS A 222 -3.35 -1.01 3.21
CA HIS A 222 -3.67 -0.82 4.61
C HIS A 222 -4.76 -1.80 5.08
N PRO A 223 -4.41 -3.04 5.48
CA PRO A 223 -5.38 -4.13 5.73
C PRO A 223 -6.30 -3.90 6.94
N ALA A 224 -6.05 -2.86 7.72
CA ALA A 224 -6.94 -2.45 8.81
C ALA A 224 -7.99 -1.43 8.38
N LEU A 225 -7.91 -0.92 7.14
CA LEU A 225 -8.95 -0.11 6.54
C LEU A 225 -9.99 -1.05 5.92
N PRO A 226 -11.30 -0.74 6.02
CA PRO A 226 -12.32 -1.53 5.35
C PRO A 226 -12.14 -1.44 3.83
N ASP A 227 -12.17 -2.59 3.14
CA ASP A 227 -12.09 -2.69 1.67
C ASP A 227 -13.32 -2.10 0.97
N ARG A 228 -14.48 -2.11 1.64
CA ARG A 228 -15.75 -1.54 1.15
C ARG A 228 -16.71 -1.28 2.30
N ILE A 229 -17.39 -0.14 2.29
CA ILE A 229 -18.63 0.04 3.06
C ILE A 229 -19.67 0.56 2.06
N ASP A 230 -20.48 -0.34 1.52
CA ASP A 230 -21.57 0.02 0.62
C ASP A 230 -22.69 0.68 1.43
N TRP A 231 -22.78 2.00 1.37
CA TRP A 231 -24.00 2.69 1.78
C TRP A 231 -25.09 2.66 0.71
N GLN A 232 -24.75 2.34 -0.55
CA GLN A 232 -25.70 2.20 -1.65
C GLN A 232 -25.27 1.13 -2.69
N PRO A 233 -26.21 0.35 -3.25
CA PRO A 233 -25.96 -0.49 -4.42
C PRO A 233 -25.77 0.37 -5.69
N ARG A 234 -24.84 -0.01 -6.58
CA ARG A 234 -24.50 0.64 -7.86
C ARG A 234 -25.70 0.85 -8.81
N GLU A 235 -26.80 0.12 -8.58
CA GLU A 235 -27.99 0.05 -9.45
C GLU A 235 -29.21 0.80 -8.88
N ALA A 236 -29.07 1.56 -7.79
CA ALA A 236 -30.21 2.26 -7.21
C ALA A 236 -30.80 3.31 -8.20
N PRO A 237 -32.11 3.32 -8.45
CA PRO A 237 -32.73 4.28 -9.36
C PRO A 237 -32.60 5.71 -8.82
N ARG A 238 -32.35 6.66 -9.72
CA ARG A 238 -32.23 8.09 -9.39
C ARG A 238 -33.45 8.57 -8.60
N VAL A 239 -33.19 9.20 -7.46
CA VAL A 239 -34.22 9.78 -6.59
C VAL A 239 -34.88 10.99 -7.27
N PRO A 240 -36.13 11.35 -6.92
CA PRO A 240 -36.84 12.48 -7.54
C PRO A 240 -36.05 13.80 -7.57
N LEU A 241 -35.28 14.06 -6.52
CA LEU A 241 -34.41 15.24 -6.41
C LEU A 241 -33.40 15.34 -7.57
N GLU A 242 -32.88 14.22 -8.07
CA GLU A 242 -31.90 14.18 -9.15
C GLU A 242 -32.49 14.49 -10.55
N ARG A 243 -33.81 14.66 -10.64
CA ARG A 243 -34.49 15.14 -11.86
C ARG A 243 -34.62 16.65 -11.90
N LEU A 244 -34.35 17.34 -10.80
CA LEU A 244 -34.46 18.78 -10.70
C LEU A 244 -33.26 19.44 -11.38
N HIS A 245 -33.50 20.55 -12.06
CA HIS A 245 -32.48 21.33 -12.76
C HIS A 245 -32.14 22.65 -12.08
N ARG A 246 -32.85 22.99 -11.00
CA ARG A 246 -32.68 24.23 -10.24
C ARG A 246 -32.33 23.93 -8.79
N TRP A 247 -31.34 24.65 -8.27
CA TRP A 247 -30.91 24.49 -6.88
C TRP A 247 -32.03 24.84 -5.90
N GLU A 248 -32.80 25.88 -6.18
CA GLU A 248 -33.87 26.35 -5.29
C GLU A 248 -34.96 25.28 -5.11
N GLU A 249 -35.26 24.54 -6.17
CA GLU A 249 -36.21 23.42 -6.14
C GLU A 249 -35.62 22.22 -5.38
N ALA A 250 -34.34 21.91 -5.60
CA ALA A 250 -33.66 20.81 -4.92
C ALA A 250 -33.54 21.07 -3.41
N GLN A 251 -33.28 22.32 -3.01
CA GLN A 251 -33.16 22.71 -1.62
C GLN A 251 -34.45 22.47 -0.82
N LEU A 252 -35.62 22.66 -1.44
CA LEU A 252 -36.93 22.38 -0.81
C LEU A 252 -37.15 20.89 -0.52
N MET A 253 -36.40 20.00 -1.19
CA MET A 253 -36.50 18.55 -1.02
C MET A 253 -35.45 17.96 -0.07
N LEU A 254 -34.50 18.77 0.40
CA LEU A 254 -33.44 18.33 1.31
C LEU A 254 -33.81 18.58 2.77
N PRO A 255 -33.45 17.68 3.70
CA PRO A 255 -33.43 18.03 5.12
C PRO A 255 -32.46 19.20 5.32
N ALA A 256 -32.82 20.14 6.18
CA ALA A 256 -32.01 21.33 6.45
C ALA A 256 -32.00 21.70 7.94
N SER A 257 -30.87 22.22 8.40
CA SER A 257 -30.75 22.94 9.68
C SER A 257 -29.96 24.22 9.44
N ASP A 258 -30.24 25.27 10.20
CA ASP A 258 -29.47 26.52 10.17
C ASP A 258 -29.34 27.12 8.76
N GLY A 259 -30.41 26.99 7.96
CA GLY A 259 -30.47 27.47 6.57
C GLY A 259 -29.63 26.67 5.56
N SER A 260 -29.02 25.55 5.97
CA SER A 260 -28.13 24.73 5.14
C SER A 260 -28.65 23.29 5.01
N PRO A 261 -28.42 22.62 3.87
CA PRO A 261 -28.75 21.20 3.72
C PRO A 261 -27.99 20.31 4.71
N GLU A 262 -28.69 19.37 5.33
CA GLU A 262 -28.12 18.30 6.14
C GLU A 262 -27.75 17.10 5.27
N TRP A 263 -26.59 17.18 4.61
CA TRP A 263 -26.14 16.16 3.64
C TRP A 263 -26.12 14.73 4.21
N THR A 264 -25.61 14.54 5.44
CA THR A 264 -25.57 13.23 6.07
C THR A 264 -26.98 12.65 6.27
N LYS A 265 -27.93 13.47 6.71
CA LYS A 265 -29.32 13.05 6.86
C LYS A 265 -29.96 12.75 5.52
N ALA A 266 -29.70 13.58 4.50
CA ALA A 266 -30.17 13.34 3.14
C ALA A 266 -29.64 12.00 2.57
N LEU A 267 -28.39 11.63 2.86
CA LEU A 267 -27.80 10.34 2.47
C LEU A 267 -28.47 9.17 3.20
N VAL A 268 -28.60 9.27 4.54
CA VAL A 268 -29.18 8.22 5.38
C VAL A 268 -30.66 7.98 5.02
N GLU A 269 -31.42 9.05 4.79
CA GLU A 269 -32.82 8.99 4.37
C GLU A 269 -32.99 8.64 2.87
N ARG A 270 -31.89 8.44 2.14
CA ARG A 270 -31.88 8.16 0.69
C ARG A 270 -32.64 9.22 -0.12
N ARG A 271 -32.55 10.49 0.29
CA ARG A 271 -33.04 11.65 -0.46
C ARG A 271 -32.10 12.03 -1.61
N ILE A 272 -30.84 11.59 -1.54
CA ILE A 272 -29.81 11.75 -2.56
C ILE A 272 -29.08 10.42 -2.78
N ALA A 273 -28.65 10.15 -4.02
CA ALA A 273 -27.84 9.00 -4.39
C ALA A 273 -26.60 9.50 -5.17
N PRO A 274 -25.59 10.05 -4.48
CA PRO A 274 -24.42 10.59 -5.14
C PRO A 274 -23.71 9.49 -5.92
N ARG A 275 -23.31 9.82 -7.16
CA ARG A 275 -22.48 8.93 -7.97
C ARG A 275 -21.08 8.84 -7.35
N ALA A 276 -20.44 7.68 -7.50
CA ALA A 276 -19.06 7.46 -7.07
C ALA A 276 -18.03 8.32 -7.83
N GLY A 277 -18.40 8.81 -9.01
CA GLY A 277 -17.59 9.69 -9.83
C GLY A 277 -18.39 10.37 -10.94
N MET A 278 -17.71 11.15 -11.77
CA MET A 278 -18.32 11.75 -12.96
C MET A 278 -18.63 10.71 -14.03
N ASP A 279 -17.79 9.68 -14.14
CA ASP A 279 -17.99 8.54 -15.03
C ASP A 279 -19.05 7.58 -14.42
N PRO A 280 -20.11 7.21 -15.15
CA PRO A 280 -21.13 6.26 -14.71
C PRO A 280 -20.56 4.92 -14.22
N ASP A 281 -19.40 4.52 -14.73
CA ASP A 281 -18.78 3.25 -14.40
C ASP A 281 -17.80 3.31 -13.22
N THR A 282 -17.64 4.48 -12.59
CA THR A 282 -16.79 4.61 -11.40
C THR A 282 -17.28 3.71 -10.27
N SER A 283 -16.41 2.83 -9.75
CA SER A 283 -16.71 2.03 -8.55
C SER A 283 -16.80 2.90 -7.30
N ALA A 284 -17.80 2.63 -6.45
CA ALA A 284 -17.94 3.28 -5.15
C ALA A 284 -16.74 2.97 -4.25
N LEU A 285 -16.26 4.00 -3.54
CA LEU A 285 -15.13 3.87 -2.62
C LEU A 285 -15.58 3.28 -1.28
N PRO A 286 -14.69 2.56 -0.57
CA PRO A 286 -14.93 2.24 0.83
C PRO A 286 -15.11 3.51 1.65
N ILE A 287 -16.15 3.55 2.49
CA ILE A 287 -16.23 4.59 3.52
C ILE A 287 -15.19 4.29 4.59
N PHE A 288 -14.31 5.25 4.80
CA PHE A 288 -13.39 5.21 5.92
C PHE A 288 -14.11 5.66 7.20
N ALA A 289 -14.43 4.73 8.09
CA ALA A 289 -15.07 5.01 9.37
C ALA A 289 -14.04 5.20 10.49
N SER A 290 -13.26 6.28 10.41
CA SER A 290 -12.38 6.70 11.51
C SER A 290 -12.58 8.16 11.82
N ASP A 291 -12.61 8.47 13.10
CA ASP A 291 -12.68 9.84 13.57
C ASP A 291 -11.27 10.35 13.83
N VAL A 292 -11.03 11.59 13.44
CA VAL A 292 -9.82 12.34 13.78
C VAL A 292 -10.18 13.29 14.89
N VAL A 293 -9.59 13.05 16.06
CA VAL A 293 -9.70 13.97 17.20
C VAL A 293 -8.47 14.87 17.22
N ARG A 294 -8.70 16.17 17.44
CA ARG A 294 -7.68 17.18 17.67
C ARG A 294 -7.99 17.88 18.97
N VAL A 295 -7.05 17.82 19.90
CA VAL A 295 -7.13 18.50 21.19
C VAL A 295 -6.05 19.58 21.18
N PRO A 296 -6.42 20.87 21.19
CA PRO A 296 -5.44 21.93 21.37
C PRO A 296 -4.80 21.83 22.75
N GLU A 297 -3.49 22.07 22.84
CA GLU A 297 -2.75 21.98 24.10
C GLU A 297 -3.30 22.98 25.13
N GLY A 298 -3.71 22.48 26.30
CA GLY A 298 -4.29 23.29 27.36
C GLY A 298 -5.69 23.85 27.09
N MET A 299 -6.39 23.39 26.05
CA MET A 299 -7.78 23.80 25.73
C MET A 299 -8.63 22.59 25.34
N GLU A 300 -8.85 21.67 26.28
CA GLU A 300 -9.59 20.43 26.05
C GLU A 300 -11.05 20.67 25.65
N GLU A 301 -11.64 21.78 26.11
CA GLU A 301 -13.00 22.23 25.79
C GLU A 301 -13.14 22.64 24.32
N LEU A 302 -12.03 22.92 23.64
CA LEU A 302 -11.97 23.22 22.22
C LEU A 302 -11.58 21.99 21.37
N THR A 303 -11.71 20.78 21.93
CA THR A 303 -11.52 19.53 21.17
C THR A 303 -12.36 19.54 19.90
N VAL A 304 -11.75 19.22 18.77
CA VAL A 304 -12.40 19.06 17.47
C VAL A 304 -12.48 17.59 17.11
N VAL A 305 -13.65 17.15 16.65
CA VAL A 305 -13.86 15.82 16.09
C VAL A 305 -14.20 15.93 14.61
N PHE A 306 -13.44 15.22 13.78
CA PHE A 306 -13.69 15.08 12.35
C PHE A 306 -14.01 13.62 12.01
N PRO A 307 -15.28 13.29 11.71
CA PRO A 307 -15.65 11.93 11.33
C PRO A 307 -15.44 11.71 9.82
N HIS A 308 -14.58 10.76 9.42
CA HIS A 308 -14.37 10.49 8.00
C HIS A 308 -15.61 9.88 7.33
N ALA A 309 -16.41 9.10 8.04
CA ALA A 309 -17.52 8.37 7.44
C ALA A 309 -18.52 9.26 6.66
N PRO A 310 -19.10 10.32 7.24
CA PRO A 310 -20.02 11.20 6.51
C PRO A 310 -19.35 12.02 5.41
N HIS A 311 -18.02 12.22 5.45
CA HIS A 311 -17.28 12.93 4.41
C HIS A 311 -16.94 11.99 3.24
N ALA A 312 -16.44 10.79 3.53
CA ALA A 312 -16.09 9.77 2.55
C ALA A 312 -17.30 9.08 1.91
N ALA A 313 -18.52 9.32 2.41
CA ALA A 313 -19.75 8.80 1.83
C ALA A 313 -20.08 9.35 0.44
N TRP A 314 -19.52 10.51 0.09
CA TRP A 314 -19.83 11.22 -1.15
C TRP A 314 -18.65 12.05 -1.70
N LEU A 315 -17.57 12.20 -0.91
CA LEU A 315 -16.31 12.79 -1.35
C LEU A 315 -15.24 11.72 -1.48
N THR A 316 -14.30 11.93 -2.39
CA THR A 316 -13.13 11.06 -2.57
C THR A 316 -12.01 11.46 -1.61
N CYS A 317 -11.09 10.54 -1.31
CA CYS A 317 -9.91 10.84 -0.49
C CYS A 317 -9.09 12.02 -1.05
N GLU A 318 -9.00 12.12 -2.37
CA GLU A 318 -8.31 13.20 -3.09
C GLU A 318 -8.93 14.58 -2.90
N SER A 319 -10.21 14.64 -2.55
CA SER A 319 -10.89 15.90 -2.24
C SER A 319 -10.22 16.60 -1.05
N CYS A 320 -9.59 15.84 -0.15
CA CYS A 320 -8.98 16.33 1.08
C CYS A 320 -7.47 16.08 1.19
N HIS A 321 -6.96 15.01 0.58
CA HIS A 321 -5.58 14.55 0.74
C HIS A 321 -4.82 14.49 -0.60
N PRO A 322 -3.51 14.83 -0.62
CA PRO A 322 -2.70 15.32 0.50
C PRO A 322 -2.89 16.84 0.76
N HIS A 323 -3.76 17.51 0.01
CA HIS A 323 -4.09 18.92 0.21
C HIS A 323 -5.61 19.11 0.19
N PRO A 324 -6.20 19.80 1.18
CA PRO A 324 -5.53 20.64 2.17
C PRO A 324 -4.97 19.88 3.39
N PHE A 325 -5.29 18.60 3.57
CA PHE A 325 -4.86 17.82 4.73
C PHE A 325 -3.76 16.81 4.41
N GLN A 326 -2.71 16.79 5.20
CA GLN A 326 -1.66 15.77 5.11
C GLN A 326 -2.09 14.51 5.86
N MET A 327 -1.80 13.33 5.30
CA MET A 327 -2.01 12.04 5.97
C MET A 327 -0.91 11.74 7.02
N LYS A 328 -0.60 12.73 7.87
CA LYS A 328 0.40 12.66 8.92
C LYS A 328 -0.06 13.47 10.14
N ALA A 329 0.09 12.90 11.34
CA ALA A 329 -0.25 13.57 12.60
C ALA A 329 0.40 14.95 12.67
N GLY A 330 -0.38 15.98 13.04
CA GLY A 330 0.15 17.33 13.26
C GLY A 330 0.82 17.99 12.05
N ALA A 331 0.79 17.36 10.87
CA ALA A 331 1.48 17.87 9.69
C ALA A 331 0.71 18.99 8.97
N THR A 332 -0.57 19.15 9.30
CA THR A 332 -1.40 20.26 8.86
C THR A 332 -1.75 21.10 10.10
N PRO A 333 -1.02 22.20 10.36
CA PRO A 333 -1.45 23.23 11.29
C PRO A 333 -2.80 23.80 10.84
N MET A 334 -3.64 24.14 11.82
CA MET A 334 -4.98 24.66 11.59
C MET A 334 -5.27 25.73 12.65
N SER A 335 -5.86 26.84 12.22
CA SER A 335 -6.50 27.81 13.10
C SER A 335 -7.91 28.12 12.61
N MET A 336 -8.74 28.69 13.50
CA MET A 336 -10.06 29.17 13.10
C MET A 336 -9.98 30.32 12.10
N ASP A 337 -8.96 31.18 12.14
CA ASP A 337 -8.77 32.23 11.14
C ASP A 337 -8.65 31.66 9.72
N GLN A 338 -7.89 30.58 9.55
CA GLN A 338 -7.79 29.87 8.26
C GLN A 338 -9.15 29.31 7.83
N VAL A 339 -9.86 28.68 8.76
CA VAL A 339 -11.19 28.10 8.50
C VAL A 339 -12.19 29.19 8.11
N THR A 340 -12.24 30.33 8.80
CA THR A 340 -13.12 31.44 8.45
C THR A 340 -12.77 32.11 7.13
N ASN A 341 -11.50 32.03 6.72
CA ASN A 341 -11.02 32.55 5.42
C ASN A 341 -11.22 31.56 4.26
N GLY A 342 -11.96 30.47 4.46
CA GLY A 342 -12.26 29.49 3.41
C GLY A 342 -11.17 28.45 3.17
N GLU A 343 -10.17 28.36 4.05
CA GLU A 343 -9.16 27.30 4.00
C GLU A 343 -9.58 26.07 4.81
N LEU A 344 -8.93 24.93 4.58
CA LEU A 344 -9.14 23.69 5.36
C LEU A 344 -10.63 23.30 5.39
N CYS A 345 -11.25 23.26 6.58
CA CYS A 345 -12.68 22.95 6.75
C CYS A 345 -13.58 24.00 6.06
N GLY A 346 -13.17 25.26 6.08
CA GLY A 346 -13.91 26.39 5.51
C GLY A 346 -14.01 26.37 3.99
N ARG A 347 -13.24 25.51 3.32
CA ARG A 347 -13.39 25.28 1.87
C ARG A 347 -14.80 24.80 1.52
N TRP A 348 -15.45 24.07 2.43
CA TRP A 348 -16.79 23.51 2.24
C TRP A 348 -17.80 23.98 3.29
N HIS A 349 -17.41 24.10 4.56
CA HIS A 349 -18.31 24.61 5.60
C HIS A 349 -18.54 26.12 5.41
N GLY A 350 -19.80 26.50 5.21
CA GLY A 350 -20.23 27.87 4.88
C GLY A 350 -20.64 28.07 3.42
N SER A 351 -20.03 27.37 2.47
CA SER A 351 -20.35 27.46 1.04
C SER A 351 -21.21 26.30 0.55
N VAL A 352 -20.91 25.09 1.00
CA VAL A 352 -21.56 23.83 0.58
C VAL A 352 -22.28 23.18 1.76
N SER A 353 -21.68 23.25 2.95
CA SER A 353 -22.20 22.67 4.18
C SER A 353 -22.53 23.76 5.21
N PHE A 354 -23.00 23.35 6.38
CA PHE A 354 -23.38 24.23 7.48
C PHE A 354 -22.29 25.29 7.79
N PRO A 355 -22.69 26.46 8.30
CA PRO A 355 -21.76 27.58 8.52
C PRO A 355 -20.74 27.27 9.60
N VAL A 356 -19.52 27.82 9.43
CA VAL A 356 -18.42 27.66 10.42
C VAL A 356 -18.73 28.25 11.79
N SER A 357 -19.78 29.06 11.91
CA SER A 357 -20.32 29.58 13.18
C SER A 357 -21.08 28.55 14.00
N ALA A 358 -21.42 27.38 13.45
CA ALA A 358 -22.07 26.30 14.18
C ALA A 358 -21.04 25.51 15.03
N CYS A 359 -20.45 26.17 16.03
CA CYS A 359 -19.28 25.69 16.77
C CYS A 359 -19.43 24.26 17.30
N ALA A 360 -20.57 23.94 17.91
CA ALA A 360 -20.84 22.65 18.53
C ALA A 360 -20.80 21.46 17.54
N ARG A 361 -21.04 21.70 16.24
CA ARG A 361 -20.97 20.65 15.22
C ARG A 361 -19.56 20.08 15.03
N CYS A 362 -18.53 20.84 15.38
CA CYS A 362 -17.13 20.42 15.32
C CYS A 362 -16.52 20.22 16.71
N HIS A 363 -16.96 21.05 17.67
CA HIS A 363 -16.47 21.08 19.05
C HIS A 363 -17.52 20.46 20.00
N PRO A 364 -17.56 19.12 20.15
CA PRO A 364 -18.64 18.46 20.89
C PRO A 364 -18.71 18.88 22.37
N ALA A 365 -17.60 19.32 22.96
CA ALA A 365 -17.58 19.82 24.33
C ALA A 365 -18.32 21.17 24.49
N MET A 366 -18.52 21.94 23.41
CA MET A 366 -19.26 23.21 23.44
C MET A 366 -20.78 23.02 23.48
N GLU A 367 -21.28 21.83 23.17
CA GLU A 367 -22.70 21.49 23.23
C GLU A 367 -23.20 21.34 24.69
N VAL A 368 -22.27 21.26 25.65
CA VAL A 368 -22.51 20.94 27.07
C VAL A 368 -22.52 22.19 27.98
N SER A 369 -22.32 23.41 27.44
CA SER A 369 -22.44 24.63 28.26
C SER A 369 -23.90 25.14 28.27
N PRO A 370 -24.64 25.03 29.40
CA PRO A 370 -26.00 25.55 29.55
C PRO A 370 -26.09 27.08 29.50
#